data_AF-A0A223HWQ9-F1
#
_entry.id   AF-A0A223HWQ9-F1
#
_cell.length_a   1.000
_cell.length_b   1.000
_cell.length_c   1.000
_cell.angle_alpha   90.00
_cell.angle_beta   90.00
_cell.angle_gamma   90.00
#
_symmetry.space_group_name_H-M   'P 1'
#
loop_
_entity.id
_entity.type
_entity.pdbx_description
1 polymer ?
#
loop_
_entity_poly.entity_id
_entity_poly.type
_entity_poly.pdbx_seq_one_letter_code
_entity_poly.pdbx_strand_id
1 'polypeptide(L)'
;MKTSKKILSIILILIFVLSLVSCKTTTKSSTQKPKPQTTPKTSYKDGTYTGAGPKWSKGSENATVVIKGGKITSITLRRLDNS
;
A
#
# COMPACT_ATOMS: atom_id res chain seq x y z
N MET A 1 0.82 45.54 -12.55
CA MET A 1 0.86 44.17 -11.97
C MET A 1 -0.55 43.58 -11.72
N LYS A 2 -1.51 43.76 -12.63
CA LYS A 2 -2.89 43.23 -12.46
C LYS A 2 -3.32 42.35 -13.64
N THR A 3 -2.77 42.61 -14.82
CA THR A 3 -2.95 41.80 -16.04
C THR A 3 -1.99 40.62 -16.13
N SER A 4 -0.74 40.75 -15.65
CA SER A 4 0.24 39.65 -15.60
C SER A 4 -0.16 38.50 -14.67
N LYS A 5 -0.83 38.82 -13.54
CA LYS A 5 -1.38 37.82 -12.60
C LYS A 5 -2.59 37.08 -13.19
N LYS A 6 -3.41 37.77 -14.00
CA LYS A 6 -4.54 37.15 -14.70
C LYS A 6 -4.08 36.20 -15.82
N ILE A 7 -3.04 36.58 -16.56
CA ILE A 7 -2.46 35.73 -17.61
C ILE A 7 -1.79 34.49 -17.01
N LEU A 8 -1.04 34.63 -15.91
CA LEU A 8 -0.46 33.50 -15.18
C LEU A 8 -1.54 32.57 -14.59
N SER A 9 -2.64 33.12 -14.08
CA SER A 9 -3.78 32.35 -13.57
C SER A 9 -4.54 31.60 -14.67
N ILE A 10 -4.70 32.19 -15.87
CA ILE A 10 -5.38 31.55 -17.00
C ILE A 10 -4.53 30.40 -17.56
N ILE A 11 -3.21 30.58 -17.64
CA ILE A 11 -2.27 29.52 -18.08
C ILE A 11 -2.24 28.35 -17.08
N LEU A 12 -2.28 28.63 -15.77
CA LEU A 12 -2.32 27.59 -14.74
C LEU A 12 -3.62 26.78 -14.77
N ILE A 13 -4.75 27.43 -15.04
CA ILE A 13 -6.06 26.76 -15.17
C ILE A 13 -6.10 25.89 -16.44
N LEU A 14 -5.50 26.33 -17.56
CA LEU A 14 -5.47 25.56 -18.80
C LEU A 14 -4.62 24.27 -18.68
N ILE A 15 -3.54 24.31 -17.90
CA ILE A 15 -2.68 23.13 -17.65
C ILE A 15 -3.36 22.11 -16.73
N PHE A 16 -4.27 22.54 -15.85
CA PHE A 16 -4.94 21.66 -14.89
C PHE A 16 -6.06 20.80 -15.51
N VAL A 17 -6.61 21.18 -16.68
CA VAL A 17 -7.70 20.42 -17.33
C VAL A 17 -7.19 19.27 -18.22
N LEU A 18 -5.89 19.24 -18.54
CA LEU A 18 -5.29 18.27 -19.46
C LEU A 18 -4.86 16.94 -18.80
N SER A 19 -5.19 16.70 -17.53
CA SER A 19 -4.75 15.51 -16.77
C SER A 19 -5.87 14.52 -16.41
N LEU A 20 -7.10 14.70 -16.88
CA LEU A 20 -8.24 13.84 -16.51
C LEU A 20 -8.53 12.68 -17.48
N VAL A 21 -7.65 12.37 -18.44
CA VAL A 21 -7.83 11.21 -19.33
C VAL A 21 -6.92 10.06 -18.94
N SER A 22 -7.25 9.37 -17.85
CA SER A 22 -6.87 7.97 -17.67
C SER A 22 -7.83 7.25 -16.71
N CYS A 23 -9.10 7.21 -17.08
CA CYS A 23 -10.02 6.24 -16.52
C CYS A 23 -10.50 5.32 -17.64
N LYS A 24 -9.72 4.28 -17.93
CA LYS A 24 -10.24 3.08 -18.61
C LYS A 24 -10.58 2.05 -17.54
N THR A 25 -11.58 2.34 -16.71
CA THR A 25 -12.33 1.30 -16.02
C THR A 25 -13.23 0.61 -17.03
N THR A 26 -12.67 -0.37 -17.74
CA THR A 26 -13.48 -1.47 -18.26
C THR A 26 -14.01 -2.26 -17.08
N THR A 27 -15.12 -1.80 -16.52
CA THR A 27 -16.02 -2.60 -15.69
C THR A 27 -16.64 -3.66 -16.60
N LYS A 28 -15.89 -4.72 -16.89
CA LYS A 28 -16.50 -5.98 -17.31
C LYS A 28 -17.07 -6.60 -16.05
N SER A 29 -18.36 -6.39 -15.81
CA SER A 29 -19.15 -7.28 -14.98
C SER A 29 -19.12 -8.64 -15.67
N SER A 30 -18.11 -9.44 -15.34
CA SER A 30 -18.04 -10.84 -15.71
C SER A 30 -18.54 -11.61 -14.51
N THR A 31 -19.73 -12.18 -14.64
CA THR A 31 -20.16 -13.35 -13.88
C THR A 31 -19.18 -14.48 -14.18
N GLN A 32 -18.01 -14.45 -13.53
CA GLN A 32 -17.07 -15.56 -13.49
C GLN A 32 -17.56 -16.51 -12.41
N LYS A 33 -18.07 -17.67 -12.85
CA LYS A 33 -18.05 -18.90 -12.06
C LYS A 33 -16.68 -18.98 -11.36
N PRO A 34 -16.59 -19.16 -10.03
CA PRO A 34 -15.32 -19.15 -9.32
C PRO A 34 -14.40 -20.19 -9.97
N LYS A 35 -13.41 -19.74 -10.72
CA LYS A 35 -12.29 -20.58 -11.11
C LYS A 35 -11.64 -20.99 -9.80
N PRO A 36 -11.35 -22.28 -9.55
CA PRO A 36 -10.62 -22.68 -8.36
C PRO A 36 -9.39 -21.78 -8.25
N GLN A 37 -9.40 -20.92 -7.23
CA GLN A 37 -8.26 -20.10 -6.91
C GLN A 37 -7.22 -21.10 -6.41
N THR A 38 -6.37 -21.57 -7.33
CA THR A 38 -5.17 -22.30 -6.98
C THR A 38 -4.31 -21.31 -6.22
N THR A 39 -4.56 -21.16 -4.92
CA THR A 39 -3.66 -20.48 -4.01
C THR A 39 -2.31 -21.13 -4.24
N PRO A 40 -1.31 -20.40 -4.76
CA PRO A 40 0.02 -20.96 -4.86
C PRO A 40 0.36 -21.48 -3.47
N LYS A 41 0.64 -22.79 -3.39
CA LYS A 41 0.99 -23.47 -2.14
C LYS A 41 2.44 -23.08 -1.81
N THR A 42 2.67 -21.78 -1.64
CA THR A 42 3.96 -21.25 -1.25
C THR A 42 4.12 -21.55 0.23
N SER A 43 4.91 -22.58 0.51
CA SER A 43 5.43 -22.82 1.85
C SER A 43 6.44 -21.74 2.17
N TYR A 44 6.25 -21.05 3.29
CA TYR A 44 7.31 -20.20 3.82
C TYR A 44 8.49 -21.05 4.27
N LYS A 45 9.68 -20.47 4.32
CA LYS A 45 10.83 -21.12 4.94
C LYS A 45 10.65 -21.07 6.46
N ASP A 46 11.00 -22.15 7.13
CA ASP A 46 10.96 -22.20 8.58
C ASP A 46 12.01 -21.27 9.17
N GLY A 47 11.67 -20.60 10.27
CA GLY A 47 12.54 -19.61 10.89
C GLY A 47 11.80 -18.62 11.78
N THR A 48 12.58 -17.76 12.43
CA THR A 48 12.07 -16.59 13.15
C THR A 48 12.45 -15.35 12.38
N TYR A 49 11.46 -14.52 12.07
CA TYR A 49 11.61 -13.31 11.27
C TYR A 49 11.26 -12.10 12.12
N THR A 50 12.12 -11.08 12.10
CA THR A 50 11.90 -9.82 12.77
C THR A 50 11.75 -8.70 11.75
N GLY A 51 10.70 -7.91 11.89
CA GLY A 51 10.47 -6.70 11.11
C GLY A 51 10.26 -5.51 12.03
N ALA A 52 10.84 -4.36 11.68
CA ALA A 52 10.63 -3.12 12.40
C ALA A 52 10.02 -2.08 11.45
N GLY A 53 9.00 -1.38 11.92
CA GLY A 53 8.51 -0.17 11.28
C GLY A 53 9.47 1.00 11.49
N PRO A 54 9.37 2.06 10.67
CA PRO A 54 10.12 3.30 10.92
C PRO A 54 9.76 3.87 12.29
N LYS A 55 10.71 4.55 12.95
CA LYS A 55 10.48 5.20 14.24
C LYS A 55 9.67 6.48 14.05
N TRP A 56 8.60 6.63 14.81
CA TRP A 56 7.75 7.82 14.87
C TRP A 56 8.06 8.64 16.13
N SER A 57 7.47 9.83 16.22
CA SER A 57 7.67 10.76 17.35
C SER A 57 7.33 10.18 18.72
N LYS A 58 6.53 9.12 18.77
CA LYS A 58 6.05 8.49 20.01
C LYS A 58 6.53 7.05 20.22
N GLY A 59 7.30 6.48 19.29
CA GLY A 59 7.73 5.10 19.43
C GLY A 59 8.11 4.42 18.12
N SER A 60 8.40 3.13 18.18
CA SER A 60 8.61 2.27 17.02
C SER A 60 7.81 0.97 17.14
N GLU A 61 7.43 0.42 16.00
CA GLU A 61 6.71 -0.85 15.92
C GLU A 61 7.66 -1.99 15.55
N ASN A 62 7.52 -3.14 16.21
CA ASN A 62 8.24 -4.36 15.89
C ASN A 62 7.29 -5.55 15.78
N ALA A 63 7.59 -6.45 14.85
CA ALA A 63 6.91 -7.72 14.68
C ALA A 63 7.94 -8.86 14.71
N THR A 64 7.61 -9.93 15.43
CA THR A 64 8.33 -11.20 15.37
C THR A 64 7.39 -12.29 14.90
N VAL A 65 7.75 -12.99 13.84
CA VAL A 65 6.96 -14.05 13.22
C VAL A 65 7.74 -15.36 13.29
N VAL A 66 7.10 -16.42 13.77
CA VAL A 66 7.70 -17.77 13.83
C VAL A 66 7.01 -18.66 12.80
N ILE A 67 7.80 -19.25 11.92
CA ILE A 67 7.34 -20.16 10.87
C ILE A 67 7.87 -21.57 11.15
N LYS A 68 6.95 -22.55 11.16
CA LYS A 68 7.26 -23.98 11.32
C LYS A 68 6.39 -24.80 10.36
N GLY A 69 6.98 -25.78 9.70
CA GLY A 69 6.29 -26.62 8.72
C GLY A 69 5.68 -25.80 7.57
N GLY A 70 6.31 -24.69 7.21
CA GLY A 70 5.83 -23.80 6.16
C GLY A 70 4.64 -22.92 6.52
N LYS A 71 4.23 -22.90 7.79
CA LYS A 71 3.08 -22.15 8.30
C LYS A 71 3.52 -21.16 9.37
N ILE A 72 2.82 -20.02 9.43
CA ILE A 72 2.96 -19.10 10.56
C ILE A 72 2.37 -19.76 11.79
N THR A 73 3.17 -19.86 12.85
CA THR A 73 2.79 -20.49 14.13
C THR A 73 2.70 -19.50 15.28
N SER A 74 3.36 -18.34 15.18
CA SER A 74 3.29 -17.28 16.17
C SER A 74 3.55 -15.92 15.52
N ILE A 75 2.84 -14.90 15.99
CA ILE A 75 3.08 -13.49 15.68
C ILE A 75 3.09 -12.74 17.01
N THR A 76 4.17 -12.02 17.27
CA THR A 76 4.29 -11.09 18.40
C THR A 76 4.44 -9.67 17.86
N LEU A 77 3.52 -8.79 18.23
CA LEU A 77 3.58 -7.36 17.90
C LEU A 77 3.97 -6.56 19.13
N ARG A 78 4.88 -5.61 18.96
CA ARG A 78 5.39 -4.76 20.05
C ARG A 78 5.36 -3.31 19.59
N ARG A 79 4.83 -2.45 20.45
CA ARG A 79 5.00 -1.00 20.33
C ARG A 79 6.02 -0.58 21.37
N LEU A 80 7.14 -0.04 20.91
CA LEU A 80 8.19 0.51 21.76
C LEU A 80 7.95 2.00 21.90
N ASP A 81 7.21 2.38 22.93
CA ASP A 81 7.00 3.79 23.25
C ASP A 81 8.23 4.34 23.96
N ASN A 82 8.64 5.57 23.63
CA ASN A 82 9.63 6.30 24.43
C ASN A 82 8.81 7.11 25.45
N SER A 83 8.75 6.63 26.70
CA SER A 83 8.06 7.31 27.81
C SER A 83 8.77 8.59 28.20
#